data_AF-A0A1B6FUJ7-F1
#
_entry.id   AF-A0A1B6FUJ7-F1
#
_cell.length_a   1.000
_cell.length_b   1.000
_cell.length_c   1.000
_cell.angle_alpha   90.00
_cell.angle_beta   90.00
_cell.angle_gamma   90.00
#
_symmetry.space_group_name_H-M   'P 1'
#
loop_
_entity.id
_entity.type
_entity.pdbx_description
1 polymer ?
#
loop_
_entity_poly.entity_id
_entity_poly.type
_entity_poly.pdbx_seq_one_letter_code
_entity_poly.pdbx_strand_id
1 'polypeptide(L)'
;FHRYGPSGSITQIDGLCVLAINAVNEKMILALWFWYIFLTIVTAIHLLMRVPILLSKYVRTLLLQDLMYNSPCTEARELVYSSNLGDWFVLYQVGRNISCRVFQDLVIDIRRKLHSSA
;
A
#
# COMPACT_ATOMS: atom_id res chain seq x y z
N PHE A 1 6.66 -45.33 -27.66
CA PHE A 1 7.30 -45.59 -28.96
C PHE A 1 7.81 -47.02 -28.95
N HIS A 2 7.42 -47.86 -29.92
CA HIS A 2 7.88 -49.25 -29.98
C HIS A 2 9.09 -49.35 -30.92
N ARG A 3 10.24 -49.76 -30.40
CA ARG A 3 11.42 -50.12 -31.19
C ARG A 3 11.55 -51.64 -31.20
N TYR A 4 11.85 -52.20 -32.37
CA TYR A 4 12.09 -53.63 -32.54
C TYR A 4 13.60 -53.85 -32.63
N GLY A 5 14.14 -54.73 -31.79
CA GLY A 5 15.56 -55.10 -31.84
C GLY A 5 15.88 -56.03 -33.02
N PRO A 6 17.17 -56.29 -33.30
CA PRO A 6 17.60 -57.18 -34.39
C PRO A 6 17.14 -58.64 -34.23
N SER A 7 16.66 -59.04 -33.05
CA SER A 7 16.04 -60.35 -32.79
C SER A 7 14.51 -60.35 -32.84
N GLY A 8 13.87 -59.24 -33.25
CA GLY A 8 12.41 -59.11 -33.32
C GLY A 8 11.70 -58.91 -31.97
N SER A 9 12.44 -58.78 -30.86
CA SER A 9 11.85 -58.50 -29.56
C SER A 9 11.45 -57.03 -29.42
N ILE A 10 10.27 -56.79 -28.85
CA ILE A 10 9.75 -55.45 -28.56
C ILE A 10 10.55 -54.89 -27.39
N THR A 11 11.34 -53.85 -27.64
CA THR A 11 12.05 -53.12 -26.58
C THR A 11 11.18 -51.96 -26.12
N GLN A 12 10.62 -52.07 -24.92
CA GLN A 12 9.90 -50.98 -24.26
C GLN A 12 10.94 -49.99 -23.75
N ILE A 13 11.11 -48.86 -24.45
CA ILE A 13 11.88 -47.72 -23.94
C ILE A 13 10.87 -46.79 -23.27
N ASP A 14 10.88 -46.77 -21.95
CA ASP A 14 10.07 -45.85 -21.15
C ASP A 14 10.62 -44.43 -21.34
N GLY A 15 10.04 -43.70 -22.29
CA GLY A 15 10.25 -42.26 -22.38
C GLY A 15 9.48 -41.59 -21.25
N LEU A 16 10.16 -41.22 -20.16
CA LEU A 16 9.56 -40.31 -19.19
C LEU A 16 9.27 -38.97 -19.90
N CYS A 17 8.01 -38.74 -20.26
CA CYS A 17 7.54 -37.42 -20.65
C CYS A 17 7.50 -36.54 -19.40
N VAL A 18 8.66 -36.01 -19.00
CA VAL A 18 8.70 -34.91 -18.06
C VAL A 18 8.19 -33.69 -18.83
N LEU A 19 6.93 -33.36 -18.60
CA LEU A 19 6.35 -32.15 -19.12
C LEU A 19 7.12 -30.99 -18.46
N ALA A 20 8.13 -30.45 -19.17
CA ALA A 20 9.05 -29.46 -18.62
C ALA A 20 8.31 -28.24 -18.04
N ILE A 21 7.15 -27.91 -18.59
CA ILE A 21 6.28 -26.87 -18.05
C ILE A 21 5.77 -27.20 -16.63
N ASN A 22 5.49 -28.46 -16.30
CA ASN A 22 5.08 -28.86 -14.95
C ASN A 22 6.24 -28.78 -13.94
N ALA A 23 7.45 -29.17 -14.36
CA ALA A 23 8.65 -29.07 -13.52
C ALA A 23 9.04 -27.61 -13.23
N VAL A 24 8.95 -26.74 -14.24
CA VAL A 24 9.17 -25.30 -14.09
C VAL A 24 8.09 -24.67 -13.20
N ASN A 25 6.82 -25.06 -13.40
CA ASN A 25 5.70 -24.59 -12.59
C ASN A 25 5.87 -24.92 -11.11
N GLU A 26 6.30 -26.15 -10.78
CA GLU A 26 6.56 -26.56 -9.39
C GLU A 26 7.58 -25.63 -8.70
N LYS A 27 8.65 -25.22 -9.39
CA LYS A 27 9.69 -24.37 -8.80
C LYS A 27 9.31 -22.89 -8.79
N MET A 28 8.61 -22.38 -9.81
CA MET A 28 8.17 -20.99 -9.86
C MET A 28 6.99 -20.71 -8.93
N ILE A 29 6.01 -21.62 -8.83
CA ILE A 29 4.90 -21.47 -7.89
C ILE A 29 5.41 -21.40 -6.47
N LEU A 30 6.38 -22.25 -6.10
CA LEU A 30 6.95 -22.23 -4.75
C LEU A 30 7.58 -20.86 -4.44
N ALA A 31 8.39 -20.33 -5.35
CA ALA A 31 9.01 -19.00 -5.19
C ALA A 31 7.96 -17.87 -5.10
N LEU A 32 6.97 -17.88 -6.00
CA LEU A 32 5.88 -16.90 -6.01
C LEU A 32 4.99 -17.02 -4.76
N TRP A 33 4.78 -18.22 -4.24
CA TRP A 33 3.97 -18.44 -3.03
C TRP A 33 4.58 -17.72 -1.82
N PHE A 34 5.89 -17.91 -1.58
CA PHE A 34 6.59 -17.17 -0.53
C PHE A 34 6.57 -15.66 -0.77
N TRP A 35 6.77 -15.22 -2.01
CA TRP A 35 6.73 -13.82 -2.39
C TRP A 35 5.35 -13.19 -2.14
N TYR A 36 4.26 -13.87 -2.51
CA TYR A 36 2.90 -13.38 -2.30
C TYR A 36 2.52 -13.35 -0.82
N ILE A 37 2.98 -14.31 -0.01
CA ILE A 37 2.79 -14.25 1.46
C ILE A 37 3.50 -13.03 2.02
N PHE A 38 4.76 -12.79 1.63
CA PHE A 38 5.50 -11.60 2.04
C PHE A 38 4.77 -10.30 1.64
N LEU A 39 4.36 -10.17 0.39
CA LEU A 39 3.59 -9.01 -0.09
C LEU A 39 2.26 -8.84 0.65
N THR A 40 1.57 -9.94 0.96
CA THR A 40 0.32 -9.93 1.72
C THR A 40 0.55 -9.39 3.12
N ILE A 41 1.62 -9.83 3.81
CA ILE A 41 1.97 -9.35 5.15
C ILE A 41 2.32 -7.86 5.12
N VAL A 42 3.16 -7.42 4.19
CA VAL A 42 3.54 -6.01 4.05
C VAL A 42 2.31 -5.14 3.77
N THR A 43 1.43 -5.59 2.88
CA THR A 43 0.19 -4.87 2.54
C THR A 43 -0.77 -4.82 3.73
N ALA A 44 -0.95 -5.93 4.44
CA ALA A 44 -1.79 -6.00 5.64
C ALA A 44 -1.29 -5.06 6.72
N ILE A 45 0.02 -5.04 6.99
CA ILE A 45 0.65 -4.11 7.93
C ILE A 45 0.40 -2.65 7.51
N HIS A 46 0.59 -2.31 6.23
CA HIS A 46 0.32 -0.97 5.73
C HIS A 46 -1.16 -0.58 5.86
N LEU A 47 -2.09 -1.50 5.58
CA LEU A 47 -3.53 -1.27 5.77
C LEU A 47 -3.88 -1.07 7.24
N LEU A 48 -3.34 -1.90 8.14
CA LEU A 48 -3.56 -1.78 9.58
C LEU A 48 -3.08 -0.43 10.13
N MET A 49 -1.97 0.11 9.62
CA MET A 49 -1.53 1.47 9.97
C MET A 49 -2.49 2.57 9.49
N ARG A 50 -3.24 2.34 8.40
CA ARG A 50 -4.20 3.30 7.85
C ARG A 50 -5.55 3.28 8.58
N VAL A 51 -5.98 2.13 9.09
CA VAL A 51 -7.23 1.97 9.85
C VAL A 51 -7.42 3.01 10.97
N PRO A 52 -6.46 3.26 11.89
CA PRO A 52 -6.65 4.23 12.96
C PRO A 52 -6.80 5.67 12.44
N ILE A 53 -6.19 6.00 11.30
CA ILE A 53 -6.36 7.30 10.63
C ILE A 53 -7.80 7.44 10.11
N LEU A 54 -8.39 6.36 9.60
CA LEU A 54 -9.78 6.36 9.12
C LEU A 54 -10.78 6.46 10.28
N LEU A 55 -10.51 5.80 11.41
CA LEU A 55 -11.45 5.76 12.53
C LEU A 55 -11.34 6.97 13.46
N SER A 56 -10.15 7.54 13.64
CA SER A 56 -9.91 8.54 14.68
C SER A 56 -9.51 9.91 14.11
N LYS A 57 -10.36 10.92 14.36
CA LYS A 57 -10.03 12.33 14.09
C LYS A 57 -8.84 12.82 14.95
N TYR A 58 -8.57 12.18 16.09
CA TYR A 58 -7.43 12.54 16.93
C TYR A 58 -6.10 12.23 16.23
N VAL A 59 -5.96 11.02 15.66
CA VAL A 59 -4.76 10.63 14.89
C VAL A 59 -4.57 11.55 13.69
N ARG A 60 -5.64 11.91 13.00
CA ARG A 60 -5.62 12.89 11.90
C ARG A 60 -5.09 14.26 12.32
N THR A 61 -5.45 14.71 13.52
CA THR A 61 -4.99 15.97 14.09
C THR A 61 -3.50 15.92 14.41
N LEU A 62 -3.03 14.83 15.03
CA LEU A 62 -1.61 14.64 15.33
C LEU A 62 -0.76 14.62 14.06
N LEU A 63 -1.21 13.91 13.02
CA LEU A 63 -0.50 13.82 11.74
C LEU A 63 -0.44 15.17 11.01
N LEU A 64 -1.49 15.98 11.08
CA LEU A 64 -1.47 17.35 10.55
C LEU A 64 -0.57 18.27 11.38
N GLN A 65 -0.55 18.08 12.69
CA GLN A 65 0.27 18.89 13.58
C GLN A 65 1.77 18.63 13.38
N ASP A 66 2.16 17.38 13.16
CA ASP A 66 3.54 17.00 12.83
C ASP A 66 4.06 17.75 11.58
N LEU A 67 3.17 18.02 10.63
CA LEU A 67 3.46 18.80 9.43
C LEU A 67 3.61 20.31 9.67
N MET A 68 3.34 20.85 10.86
CA MET A 68 3.17 22.29 11.11
C MET A 68 4.13 22.95 12.13
N TYR A 69 5.36 22.46 12.37
CA TYR A 69 6.39 23.12 13.21
C TYR A 69 5.84 23.74 14.51
N ASN A 70 5.29 22.88 15.38
CA ASN A 70 4.80 23.29 16.71
C ASN A 70 3.69 24.36 16.71
N SER A 71 2.91 24.48 15.62
CA SER A 71 1.69 25.28 15.65
C SER A 71 0.74 24.82 16.77
N PRO A 72 -0.06 25.75 17.33
CA PRO A 72 -0.99 25.40 18.40
C PRO A 72 -1.97 24.33 17.92
N CYS A 73 -2.16 23.29 18.75
CA CYS A 73 -3.06 22.15 18.49
C CYS A 73 -4.47 22.56 18.03
N THR A 74 -4.90 23.76 18.42
CA THR A 74 -6.23 24.30 18.14
C THR A 74 -6.49 24.51 16.66
N GLU A 75 -5.51 25.00 15.88
CA GLU A 75 -5.71 25.27 14.44
C GLU A 75 -5.84 23.97 13.63
N ALA A 76 -4.97 22.99 13.89
CA ALA A 76 -5.04 21.67 13.27
C ALA A 76 -6.38 20.98 13.59
N ARG A 77 -6.82 21.09 14.84
CA ARG A 77 -8.05 20.46 15.33
C ARG A 77 -9.28 21.07 14.68
N GLU A 78 -9.37 22.40 14.63
CA GLU A 78 -10.52 23.06 14.01
C GLU A 78 -10.68 22.65 12.54
N LEU A 79 -9.57 22.62 11.79
CA LEU A 79 -9.57 22.18 10.39
C LEU A 79 -9.98 20.71 10.22
N VAL A 80 -9.49 19.79 11.07
CA VAL A 80 -9.87 18.36 11.01
C VAL A 80 -11.34 18.13 11.35
N TYR A 81 -11.90 18.96 12.23
CA TYR A 81 -13.30 18.82 12.63
C TYR A 81 -14.25 19.44 11.60
N SER A 82 -13.84 20.48 10.87
CA SER A 82 -14.61 21.11 9.79
C SER A 82 -14.45 20.43 8.43
N SER A 83 -13.39 19.66 8.21
CA SER A 83 -13.10 18.98 6.93
C SER A 83 -13.61 17.54 6.86
N ASN A 84 -13.94 17.08 5.65
CA ASN A 84 -14.22 15.68 5.38
C ASN A 84 -12.91 14.87 5.32
N LEU A 85 -13.02 13.53 5.35
CA LEU A 85 -11.86 12.64 5.24
C LEU A 85 -11.05 12.90 3.95
N GLY A 86 -11.73 13.16 2.82
CA GLY A 86 -11.09 13.43 1.54
C GLY A 86 -10.29 14.73 1.54
N ASP A 87 -10.89 15.81 2.03
CA ASP A 87 -10.23 17.12 2.13
C ASP A 87 -9.01 17.05 3.05
N TRP A 88 -9.15 16.39 4.21
CA TRP A 88 -8.05 16.13 5.11
C TRP A 88 -6.91 15.35 4.44
N PHE A 89 -7.24 14.32 3.64
CA PHE A 89 -6.25 13.52 2.94
C PHE A 89 -5.49 14.35 1.91
N VAL A 90 -6.18 15.18 1.11
CA VAL A 90 -5.54 16.08 0.15
C VAL A 90 -4.61 17.07 0.88
N LEU A 91 -5.10 17.70 1.96
CA LEU A 91 -4.30 18.60 2.80
C LEU A 91 -3.05 17.92 3.36
N TYR A 92 -3.19 16.70 3.90
CA TYR A 92 -2.07 15.92 4.41
C TYR A 92 -1.04 15.61 3.32
N GLN A 93 -1.49 15.26 2.12
CA GLN A 93 -0.60 14.97 0.99
C GLN A 93 0.11 16.24 0.49
N VAL A 94 -0.58 17.38 0.43
CA VAL A 94 0.04 18.67 0.11
C VAL A 94 1.10 19.01 1.16
N GLY A 95 0.77 18.93 2.45
CA GLY A 95 1.70 19.21 3.54
C GLY A 95 2.98 18.37 3.47
N ARG A 96 2.89 17.10 3.09
CA ARG A 96 4.06 16.22 2.93
C ARG A 96 4.97 16.58 1.75
N ASN A 97 4.48 17.32 0.77
CA ASN A 97 5.22 17.67 -0.45
C ASN A 97 5.71 19.13 -0.46
N ILE A 98 5.36 19.93 0.55
CA ILE A 98 5.79 21.33 0.66
C ILE A 98 6.55 21.57 1.97
N SER A 99 7.20 22.73 2.09
CA SER A 99 7.89 23.08 3.33
C SER A 99 6.89 23.37 4.44
N CYS A 100 7.25 22.96 5.65
CA CYS A 100 6.43 23.09 6.85
C CYS A 100 5.89 24.52 7.08
N ARG A 101 6.71 25.55 6.83
CA ARG A 101 6.31 26.96 6.92
C ARG A 101 5.22 27.34 5.91
N VAL A 102 5.39 26.94 4.65
CA VAL A 102 4.41 27.23 3.59
C VAL A 102 3.10 26.49 3.87
N PHE A 103 3.16 25.28 4.42
CA PHE A 103 1.97 24.53 4.82
C PHE A 103 1.21 25.23 5.96
N GLN A 104 1.92 25.76 6.95
CA GLN A 104 1.31 26.53 8.02
C GLN A 104 0.60 27.79 7.48
N ASP A 105 1.24 28.54 6.58
CA ASP A 105 0.63 29.73 5.95
C ASP A 105 -0.63 29.36 5.15
N LEU A 106 -0.61 28.22 4.45
CA LEU A 106 -1.76 27.69 3.71
C LEU A 106 -2.93 27.36 4.65
N VAL A 107 -2.66 26.69 5.77
CA VAL A 107 -3.70 26.32 6.76
C VAL A 107 -4.34 27.57 7.35
N ILE A 108 -3.55 28.60 7.68
CA ILE A 108 -4.05 29.88 8.18
C ILE A 108 -4.93 30.58 7.12
N ASP A 109 -4.53 30.57 5.84
CA ASP A 109 -5.31 31.18 4.76
C ASP A 109 -6.66 30.47 4.54
N ILE A 110 -6.66 29.15 4.56
CA ILE A 110 -7.88 28.33 4.44
C ILE A 110 -8.83 28.63 5.60
N ARG A 111 -8.31 28.69 6.84
CA ARG A 111 -9.10 29.03 8.02
C ARG A 111 -9.74 30.41 7.90
N ARG A 112 -8.98 31.42 7.46
CA ARG A 112 -9.51 32.79 7.25
C ARG A 112 -10.67 32.81 6.25
N LYS A 113 -10.55 32.11 5.12
CA LYS A 113 -11.61 32.01 4.10
C LYS A 113 -12.84 31.25 4.58
N LEU A 114 -12.65 30.26 5.46
CA LEU A 114 -13.75 29.52 6.06
C LEU A 114 -14.60 30.41 6.98
N HIS A 115 -13.95 31.25 7.81
CA HIS A 115 -14.67 32.20 8.67
C HIS A 115 -15.30 33.39 7.91
N SER A 116 -14.76 33.79 6.75
CA SER A 116 -15.34 34.88 5.97
C SER A 116 -16.57 34.50 5.15
N SER A 117 -16.84 33.19 5.01
CA SER A 117 -17.95 32.66 4.21
C SER A 117 -19.17 32.25 5.05
N ALA A 118 -19.10 32.45 6.37
CA ALA A 118 -20.18 32.24 7.33
C ALA A 118 -20.73 33.59 7.82
#